data_AF-A0A0A4A3L4-F1
#
_entry.id   AF-A0A0A4A3L4-F1
#
_cell.length_a   1.000
_cell.length_b   1.000
_cell.length_c   1.000
_cell.angle_alpha   90.00
_cell.angle_beta   90.00
_cell.angle_gamma   90.00
#
_symmetry.space_group_name_H-M   'P 1'
#
loop_
_entity.id
_entity.type
_entity.pdbx_description
1 polymer ?
#
loop_
_entity_poly.entity_id
_entity_poly.type
_entity_poly.pdbx_seq_one_letter_code
_entity_poly.pdbx_strand_id
1 'polypeptide(L)'
;MDKQSPYYKQVALLKSVLPTVAKENCFALKGGTAINLFVRDFPRLSVDIDLAYIHLENRALALPHVRAALTRIAAGLERETSVSAVLQTNSPDEMRIVVTSRDAQMMTVLKAEFTQQDFDFLMSFKHGTPDWSLAPESQIQHLPAVKWKLQNIARMAESKRVEALDKLEKVLNDWLV
;
A
#
# COMPACT_ATOMS: atom_id res chain seq x y z
N MET A 1 -13.86 16.93 -4.02
CA MET A 1 -12.54 16.48 -3.56
C MET A 1 -11.48 17.33 -4.24
N ASP A 2 -10.52 17.88 -3.50
CA ASP A 2 -9.45 18.71 -4.07
C ASP A 2 -8.62 17.88 -5.08
N LYS A 3 -8.53 18.36 -6.33
CA LYS A 3 -7.81 17.67 -7.42
C LYS A 3 -6.29 17.75 -7.25
N GLN A 4 -5.80 18.66 -6.42
CA GLN A 4 -4.38 18.77 -6.12
C GLN A 4 -3.95 17.86 -4.97
N SER A 5 -4.91 17.40 -4.15
CA SER A 5 -4.64 16.52 -3.02
C SER A 5 -3.91 15.24 -3.46
N PRO A 6 -2.92 14.78 -2.67
CA PRO A 6 -2.21 13.53 -2.93
C PRO A 6 -3.17 12.34 -3.12
N TYR A 7 -4.24 12.30 -2.32
CA TYR A 7 -5.27 11.26 -2.38
C TYR A 7 -5.99 11.22 -3.72
N TYR A 8 -6.41 12.36 -4.28
CA TYR A 8 -7.05 12.42 -5.59
C TYR A 8 -6.15 11.87 -6.69
N LYS A 9 -4.86 12.24 -6.68
CA LYS A 9 -3.86 11.76 -7.64
C LYS A 9 -3.68 10.24 -7.54
N GLN A 10 -3.66 9.70 -6.33
CA GLN A 10 -3.53 8.27 -6.07
C GLN A 10 -4.76 7.48 -6.56
N VAL A 11 -5.97 7.97 -6.29
CA VAL A 11 -7.21 7.36 -6.79
C VAL A 11 -7.30 7.48 -8.31
N ALA A 12 -6.85 8.59 -8.90
CA ALA A 12 -6.79 8.77 -10.34
C ALA A 12 -5.84 7.75 -11.00
N LEU A 13 -4.65 7.54 -10.42
CA LEU A 13 -3.71 6.50 -10.85
C LEU A 13 -4.34 5.10 -10.71
N LEU A 14 -4.99 4.81 -9.57
CA LEU A 14 -5.68 3.54 -9.37
C LEU A 14 -6.73 3.30 -10.47
N LYS A 15 -7.56 4.31 -10.77
CA LYS A 15 -8.56 4.22 -11.83
C LYS A 15 -7.95 4.05 -13.22
N SER A 16 -6.79 4.65 -13.49
CA SER A 16 -6.13 4.53 -14.79
C SER A 16 -5.53 3.14 -15.00
N VAL A 17 -5.05 2.47 -13.95
CA VAL A 17 -4.44 1.14 -14.08
C VAL A 17 -5.47 0.01 -14.19
N LEU A 18 -6.67 0.18 -13.62
CA LEU A 18 -7.71 -0.86 -13.55
C LEU A 18 -8.09 -1.47 -14.92
N PRO A 19 -8.28 -0.71 -16.02
CA PRO A 19 -8.60 -1.29 -17.32
C PRO A 19 -7.51 -2.23 -17.86
N THR A 20 -6.24 -1.96 -17.56
CA THR A 20 -5.13 -2.82 -17.97
C THR A 20 -5.07 -4.07 -17.09
N VAL A 21 -5.28 -3.94 -15.78
CA VAL A 21 -5.39 -5.08 -14.86
C VAL A 21 -6.56 -6.00 -15.22
N ALA A 22 -7.71 -5.43 -15.57
CA ALA A 22 -8.93 -6.17 -15.90
C ALA A 22 -8.84 -7.03 -17.19
N LYS A 23 -7.78 -6.86 -18.00
CA LYS A 23 -7.53 -7.72 -19.17
C LYS A 23 -7.08 -9.14 -18.77
N GLU A 24 -6.54 -9.30 -17.57
CA GLU A 24 -6.12 -10.61 -17.04
C GLU A 24 -7.30 -11.28 -16.31
N ASN A 25 -8.09 -12.06 -17.05
CA ASN A 25 -9.27 -12.77 -16.52
C ASN A 25 -8.96 -13.85 -15.48
N CYS A 26 -7.68 -14.19 -15.27
CA CYS A 26 -7.25 -15.13 -14.24
C CYS A 26 -7.24 -14.52 -12.83
N PHE A 27 -7.52 -13.23 -12.69
CA PHE A 27 -7.63 -12.54 -11.41
C PHE A 27 -9.03 -12.01 -11.14
N ALA A 28 -9.45 -12.13 -9.88
CA ALA A 28 -10.58 -11.38 -9.32
C ALA A 28 -10.05 -10.26 -8.41
N LEU A 29 -10.64 -9.07 -8.51
CA LEU A 29 -10.38 -8.00 -7.56
C LEU A 29 -11.00 -8.35 -6.20
N LYS A 30 -10.24 -8.20 -5.12
CA LYS A 30 -10.71 -8.43 -3.75
C LYS A 30 -10.34 -7.27 -2.82
N GLY A 31 -10.59 -7.47 -1.53
CA GLY A 31 -10.14 -6.55 -0.48
C GLY A 31 -10.95 -5.26 -0.37
N GLY A 32 -10.42 -4.31 0.40
CA GLY A 32 -11.08 -3.03 0.65
C GLY A 32 -11.28 -2.17 -0.61
N THR A 33 -10.39 -2.33 -1.58
CA THR A 33 -10.42 -1.62 -2.87
C THR A 33 -11.57 -2.08 -3.76
N ALA A 34 -11.85 -3.39 -3.81
CA ALA A 34 -13.04 -3.90 -4.51
C ALA A 34 -14.35 -3.35 -3.92
N ILE A 35 -14.44 -3.29 -2.59
CA ILE A 35 -15.63 -2.81 -1.90
C ILE A 35 -15.85 -1.31 -2.16
N ASN A 36 -14.79 -0.51 -2.20
CA ASN A 36 -14.90 0.95 -2.36
C ASN A 36 -15.25 1.36 -3.81
N LEU A 37 -14.64 0.71 -4.80
CA LEU A 37 -14.89 1.04 -6.20
C LEU A 37 -16.29 0.63 -6.67
N PHE A 38 -16.83 -0.46 -6.12
CA PHE A 38 -18.02 -1.10 -6.66
C PHE A 38 -19.23 -1.12 -5.73
N VAL A 39 -19.08 -0.89 -4.41
CA VAL A 39 -20.16 -1.14 -3.44
C VAL A 39 -20.48 0.05 -2.54
N ARG A 40 -19.49 0.79 -2.01
CA ARG A 40 -19.74 1.88 -1.03
C ARG A 40 -18.73 3.03 -1.13
N ASP A 41 -19.21 4.26 -0.96
CA ASP A 41 -18.40 5.48 -0.87
C ASP A 41 -17.89 5.67 0.57
N PHE A 42 -16.69 5.15 0.88
CA PHE A 42 -16.09 5.27 2.22
C PHE A 42 -14.79 6.09 2.18
N PRO A 43 -14.57 7.02 3.14
CA PRO A 43 -13.29 7.70 3.30
C PRO A 43 -12.25 6.72 3.87
N ARG A 44 -11.37 6.18 3.01
CA ARG A 44 -10.19 5.41 3.42
C ARG A 44 -8.95 5.81 2.63
N LEU A 45 -7.81 5.75 3.33
CA LEU A 45 -6.45 6.11 2.90
C LEU A 45 -5.68 4.99 2.16
N SER A 46 -6.30 3.83 1.89
CA SER A 46 -5.62 2.71 1.22
C SER A 46 -5.88 2.75 -0.29
N VAL A 47 -4.81 2.60 -1.07
CA VAL A 47 -4.82 2.72 -2.54
C VAL A 47 -4.11 1.50 -3.16
N ASP A 48 -4.31 0.33 -2.57
CA ASP A 48 -3.72 -0.93 -3.04
C ASP A 48 -4.73 -1.72 -3.87
N ILE A 49 -4.33 -2.29 -5.01
CA ILE A 49 -5.16 -3.23 -5.77
C ILE A 49 -4.86 -4.65 -5.29
N ASP A 50 -5.81 -5.25 -4.58
CA ASP A 50 -5.71 -6.65 -4.17
C ASP A 50 -6.31 -7.57 -5.24
N LEU A 51 -5.49 -8.49 -5.76
CA LEU A 51 -5.92 -9.51 -6.71
C LEU A 51 -5.94 -10.90 -6.08
N ALA A 52 -6.91 -11.72 -6.47
CA ALA A 52 -7.02 -13.13 -6.14
C ALA A 52 -6.92 -13.95 -7.42
N TYR A 53 -6.02 -14.91 -7.48
CA TYR A 53 -5.94 -15.86 -8.58
C TYR A 53 -7.11 -16.86 -8.49
N ILE A 54 -7.87 -17.05 -9.56
CA ILE A 54 -9.14 -17.80 -9.51
C ILE A 54 -9.08 -19.21 -10.10
N HIS A 55 -8.01 -19.57 -10.79
CA HIS A 55 -7.87 -20.93 -11.31
C HIS A 55 -7.51 -21.91 -10.19
N LEU A 56 -8.20 -23.05 -10.16
CA LEU A 56 -8.03 -24.12 -9.20
C LEU A 56 -6.91 -25.06 -9.67
N GLU A 57 -5.67 -24.71 -9.35
CA GLU A 57 -4.49 -25.52 -9.64
C GLU A 57 -3.53 -25.54 -8.44
N ASN A 58 -2.58 -26.48 -8.45
CA ASN A 58 -1.60 -26.57 -7.37
C ASN A 58 -0.65 -25.35 -7.38
N ARG A 59 -0.06 -25.06 -6.22
CA ARG A 59 0.83 -23.89 -6.03
C ARG A 59 1.99 -23.83 -7.02
N ALA A 60 2.58 -24.98 -7.34
CA ALA A 60 3.75 -25.05 -8.23
C ALA A 60 3.41 -24.65 -9.67
N LEU A 61 2.17 -24.87 -10.11
CA LEU A 61 1.67 -24.44 -11.42
C LEU A 61 1.10 -23.02 -11.38
N ALA A 62 0.39 -22.66 -10.30
CA ALA A 62 -0.22 -21.34 -10.14
C ALA A 62 0.83 -20.21 -10.14
N LEU A 63 1.97 -20.41 -9.45
CA LEU A 63 2.98 -19.36 -9.29
C LEU A 63 3.55 -18.86 -10.63
N PRO A 64 4.03 -19.73 -11.55
CA PRO A 64 4.42 -19.31 -12.89
C PRO A 64 3.32 -18.58 -13.66
N HIS A 65 2.07 -19.04 -13.59
CA HIS A 65 0.95 -18.42 -14.30
C HIS A 65 0.63 -17.02 -13.76
N VAL A 66 0.58 -16.88 -12.43
CA VAL A 66 0.41 -15.58 -11.77
C VAL A 66 1.54 -14.63 -12.16
N ARG A 67 2.79 -15.10 -12.11
CA ARG A 67 3.95 -14.29 -12.51
C ARG A 67 3.86 -13.83 -13.96
N ALA A 68 3.51 -14.72 -14.88
CA ALA A 68 3.35 -14.39 -16.29
C ALA A 68 2.24 -13.34 -16.51
N ALA A 69 1.11 -13.47 -15.80
CA ALA A 69 0.02 -12.50 -15.86
C ALA A 69 0.43 -11.14 -15.29
N LEU A 70 1.10 -11.10 -14.13
CA LEU A 70 1.63 -9.86 -13.57
C LEU A 70 2.67 -9.19 -14.50
N THR A 71 3.53 -9.97 -15.16
CA THR A 71 4.46 -9.44 -16.17
C THR A 71 3.72 -8.76 -17.33
N ARG A 72 2.64 -9.37 -17.83
CA ARG A 72 1.82 -8.77 -18.90
C ARG A 72 1.13 -7.49 -18.44
N ILE A 73 0.63 -7.45 -17.20
CA ILE A 73 0.06 -6.23 -16.60
C ILE A 73 1.12 -5.13 -16.57
N ALA A 74 2.30 -5.41 -16.01
CA ALA A 74 3.39 -4.43 -15.91
C ALA A 74 3.80 -3.89 -17.28
N ALA A 75 3.99 -4.77 -18.28
CA ALA A 75 4.30 -4.37 -19.65
C ALA A 75 3.14 -3.64 -20.37
N GLY A 76 1.89 -3.89 -19.95
CA GLY A 76 0.72 -3.14 -20.40
C GLY A 76 0.74 -1.71 -19.88
N LEU A 77 1.05 -1.53 -18.59
CA LEU A 77 1.09 -0.24 -17.92
C LEU A 77 2.30 0.61 -18.34
N GLU A 78 3.47 0.01 -18.59
CA GLU A 78 4.65 0.72 -19.11
C GLU A 78 4.45 1.31 -20.53
N ARG A 79 3.42 0.89 -21.26
CA ARG A 79 3.04 1.53 -22.53
C ARG A 79 2.31 2.86 -22.33
N GLU A 80 1.83 3.15 -21.13
CA GLU A 80 1.23 4.43 -20.77
C GLU A 80 2.35 5.42 -20.37
N THR A 81 2.50 6.52 -21.10
CA THR A 81 3.65 7.44 -20.97
C THR A 81 3.84 8.07 -19.59
N SER A 82 2.79 8.13 -18.77
CA SER A 82 2.76 8.78 -17.45
C SER A 82 2.97 7.84 -16.27
N VAL A 83 3.14 6.54 -16.53
CA VAL A 83 3.20 5.49 -15.51
C VAL A 83 4.48 4.66 -15.69
N SER A 84 5.08 4.25 -14.57
CA SER A 84 6.05 3.15 -14.53
C SER A 84 5.49 2.03 -13.68
N ALA A 85 5.65 0.78 -14.12
CA ALA A 85 5.12 -0.40 -13.48
C ALA A 85 6.20 -1.49 -13.44
N VAL A 86 6.68 -1.79 -12.23
CA VAL A 86 7.78 -2.74 -12.00
C VAL A 86 7.29 -3.94 -11.22
N LEU A 87 7.34 -5.11 -11.85
CA LEU A 87 7.16 -6.38 -11.15
C LEU A 87 8.33 -6.60 -10.18
N GLN A 88 8.02 -6.81 -8.91
CA GLN A 88 9.01 -7.07 -7.88
C GLN A 88 9.50 -8.51 -7.97
N THR A 89 10.83 -8.69 -7.89
CA THR A 89 11.50 -9.98 -8.04
C THR A 89 12.49 -10.26 -6.91
N ASN A 90 12.30 -9.64 -5.74
CA ASN A 90 13.24 -9.78 -4.63
C ASN A 90 13.16 -11.16 -3.98
N SER A 91 12.06 -11.88 -4.19
CA SER A 91 11.85 -13.27 -3.78
C SER A 91 11.12 -14.07 -4.87
N PRO A 92 11.39 -15.39 -5.02
CA PRO A 92 10.71 -16.25 -5.99
C PRO A 92 9.19 -16.31 -5.82
N ASP A 93 8.71 -16.07 -4.59
CA ASP A 93 7.28 -16.06 -4.25
C ASP A 93 6.67 -14.64 -4.26
N GLU A 94 7.45 -13.60 -4.56
CA GLU A 94 6.93 -12.23 -4.63
C GLU A 94 6.06 -12.03 -5.88
N MET A 95 4.83 -11.58 -5.67
CA MET A 95 3.76 -11.42 -6.68
C MET A 95 3.17 -10.02 -6.63
N ARG A 96 4.02 -9.00 -6.71
CA ARG A 96 3.64 -7.60 -6.52
C ARG A 96 4.17 -6.74 -7.66
N ILE A 97 3.32 -5.88 -8.20
CA ILE A 97 3.74 -4.81 -9.12
C ILE A 97 3.72 -3.51 -8.33
N VAL A 98 4.79 -2.74 -8.41
CA VAL A 98 4.82 -1.36 -7.90
C VAL A 98 4.57 -0.44 -9.08
N VAL A 99 3.51 0.36 -8.97
CA VAL A 99 3.15 1.34 -10.00
C VAL A 99 3.41 2.74 -9.46
N THR A 100 4.18 3.52 -10.20
CA THR A 100 4.47 4.92 -9.89
C THR A 100 4.00 5.79 -11.04
N SER A 101 3.37 6.92 -10.74
CA SER A 101 3.21 7.98 -11.73
C SER A 101 4.48 8.82 -11.76
N ARG A 102 4.92 9.26 -12.95
CA ARG A 102 6.09 10.16 -13.08
C ARG A 102 5.85 11.53 -12.45
N ASP A 103 4.61 11.87 -12.11
CA ASP A 103 4.25 13.00 -11.25
C ASP A 103 4.37 12.65 -9.75
N ALA A 104 5.45 11.96 -9.37
CA ALA A 104 5.72 11.48 -8.01
C ALA A 104 6.10 12.62 -7.04
N GLN A 105 5.28 13.66 -6.96
CA GLN A 105 5.41 14.72 -5.97
C GLN A 105 5.03 14.25 -4.56
N MET A 106 4.38 13.10 -4.40
CA MET A 106 3.82 12.69 -3.12
C MET A 106 4.87 12.32 -2.07
N MET A 107 5.93 11.59 -2.43
CA MET A 107 7.01 11.31 -1.47
C MET A 107 7.78 12.59 -1.11
N THR A 108 7.94 13.51 -2.06
CA THR A 108 8.55 14.82 -1.82
C THR A 108 7.70 15.66 -0.89
N VAL A 109 6.38 15.74 -1.13
CA VAL A 109 5.44 16.49 -0.29
C VAL A 109 5.31 15.85 1.10
N LEU A 110 5.18 14.52 1.18
CA LEU A 110 5.12 13.82 2.46
C LEU A 110 6.36 14.08 3.31
N LYS A 111 7.56 14.05 2.71
CA LYS A 111 8.80 14.38 3.41
C LYS A 111 8.87 15.86 3.79
N ALA A 112 8.46 16.75 2.90
CA ALA A 112 8.48 18.19 3.16
C ALA A 112 7.55 18.60 4.31
N GLU A 113 6.42 17.90 4.47
CA GLU A 113 5.44 18.14 5.54
C GLU A 113 5.63 17.21 6.75
N PHE A 114 6.65 16.34 6.75
CA PHE A 114 6.89 15.40 7.85
C PHE A 114 7.45 16.12 9.07
N THR A 115 6.80 15.96 10.22
CA THR A 115 7.16 16.68 11.45
C THR A 115 7.68 15.76 12.55
N GLN A 116 8.27 16.35 13.58
CA GLN A 116 8.63 15.62 14.80
C GLN A 116 7.40 14.97 15.46
N GLN A 117 6.23 15.62 15.38
CA GLN A 117 4.98 15.06 15.89
C GLN A 117 4.59 13.76 15.15
N ASP A 118 4.76 13.73 13.83
CA ASP A 118 4.50 12.52 13.03
C ASP A 118 5.48 11.40 13.39
N PHE A 119 6.76 11.74 13.57
CA PHE A 119 7.78 10.81 14.05
C PHE A 119 7.37 10.18 15.39
N ASP A 120 7.07 11.01 16.38
CA ASP A 120 6.75 10.58 17.74
C ASP A 120 5.47 9.73 17.77
N PHE A 121 4.46 10.11 16.98
CA PHE A 121 3.24 9.33 16.83
C PHE A 121 3.52 7.96 16.20
N LEU A 122 4.25 7.90 15.08
CA LEU A 122 4.54 6.63 14.39
C LEU A 122 5.39 5.69 15.25
N MET A 123 6.35 6.24 16.00
CA MET A 123 7.15 5.46 16.95
C MET A 123 6.28 4.91 18.07
N SER A 124 5.51 5.74 18.78
CA SER A 124 4.62 5.29 19.85
C SER A 124 3.61 4.23 19.35
N PHE A 125 3.10 4.40 18.13
CA PHE A 125 2.21 3.44 17.49
C PHE A 125 2.90 2.09 17.26
N LYS A 126 4.11 2.10 16.72
CA LYS A 126 4.89 0.89 16.44
C LYS A 126 5.34 0.17 17.71
N HIS A 127 5.55 0.90 18.80
CA HIS A 127 5.80 0.35 20.14
C HIS A 127 4.59 -0.40 20.70
N GLY A 128 3.39 -0.15 20.19
CA GLY A 128 2.15 -0.80 20.64
C GLY A 128 1.38 -0.01 21.71
N THR A 129 1.90 1.14 22.13
CA THR A 129 1.26 2.10 23.05
C THR A 129 1.18 3.47 22.36
N PRO A 130 0.26 3.65 21.39
CA PRO A 130 0.19 4.89 20.63
C PRO A 130 -0.17 6.06 21.53
N ASP A 131 0.55 7.17 21.37
CA ASP A 131 0.14 8.44 21.94
C ASP A 131 -0.86 9.12 21.02
N TRP A 132 -2.16 8.93 21.31
CA TRP A 132 -3.23 9.48 20.50
C TRP A 132 -3.33 11.01 20.55
N SER A 133 -2.66 11.67 21.51
CA SER A 133 -2.62 13.13 21.55
C SER A 133 -1.79 13.72 20.40
N LEU A 134 -0.87 12.93 19.85
CA LEU A 134 -0.02 13.28 18.71
C LEU A 134 -0.64 12.89 17.36
N ALA A 135 -1.75 12.15 17.37
CA ALA A 135 -2.37 11.68 16.15
C ALA A 135 -2.85 12.87 15.29
N PRO A 136 -2.66 12.82 13.96
CA PRO A 136 -3.07 13.90 13.07
C PRO A 136 -4.60 14.08 13.05
N GLU A 137 -5.35 13.04 13.42
CA GLU A 137 -6.81 13.06 13.49
C GLU A 137 -7.35 12.25 14.66
N SER A 138 -8.28 12.85 15.41
CA SER A 138 -8.84 12.30 16.66
C SER A 138 -9.57 10.96 16.50
N GLN A 139 -10.09 10.67 15.30
CA GLN A 139 -10.90 9.46 15.06
C GLN A 139 -10.07 8.25 14.58
N ILE A 140 -8.77 8.42 14.30
CA ILE A 140 -7.92 7.35 13.73
C ILE A 140 -7.93 6.10 14.63
N GLN A 141 -7.95 6.26 15.95
CA GLN A 141 -8.00 5.16 16.92
C GLN A 141 -9.18 4.20 16.74
N HIS A 142 -10.27 4.66 16.10
CA HIS A 142 -11.47 3.84 15.93
C HIS A 142 -11.47 3.03 14.63
N LEU A 143 -10.56 3.33 13.70
CA LEU A 143 -10.51 2.68 12.39
C LEU A 143 -10.19 1.18 12.54
N PRO A 144 -10.94 0.29 11.86
CA PRO A 144 -10.71 -1.16 11.95
C PRO A 144 -9.28 -1.58 11.59
N ALA A 145 -8.68 -0.94 10.58
CA ALA A 145 -7.31 -1.23 10.15
C ALA A 145 -6.27 -0.88 11.24
N VAL A 146 -6.50 0.23 11.94
CA VAL A 146 -5.64 0.70 13.03
C VAL A 146 -5.70 -0.27 14.21
N LYS A 147 -6.91 -0.65 14.63
CA LYS A 147 -7.13 -1.66 15.68
C LYS A 147 -6.49 -3.01 15.33
N TRP A 148 -6.68 -3.47 14.08
CA TRP A 148 -6.07 -4.71 13.60
C TRP A 148 -4.55 -4.65 13.64
N LYS A 149 -3.95 -3.52 13.26
CA LYS A 149 -2.49 -3.35 13.29
C LYS A 149 -1.94 -3.40 14.71
N LEU A 150 -2.62 -2.78 15.68
CA LEU A 150 -2.24 -2.85 17.09
C LEU A 150 -2.32 -4.28 17.63
N GLN A 151 -3.37 -5.04 17.27
CA GLN A 151 -3.47 -6.46 17.63
C GLN A 151 -2.31 -7.28 17.06
N ASN A 152 -1.88 -6.99 15.83
CA ASN A 152 -0.73 -7.68 15.23
C ASN A 152 0.57 -7.33 15.96
N ILE A 153 0.79 -6.06 16.28
CA ILE A 153 1.97 -5.61 17.03
C ILE A 153 2.03 -6.29 18.40
N ALA A 154 0.89 -6.35 19.12
CA ALA A 154 0.79 -7.02 20.42
C ALA A 154 1.11 -8.53 20.36
N ARG A 155 0.94 -9.17 19.20
CA ARG A 155 1.23 -10.59 18.97
C ARG A 155 2.65 -10.85 18.45
N MET A 156 3.44 -9.82 18.17
CA MET A 156 4.80 -9.99 17.66
C MET A 156 5.75 -10.45 18.77
N ALA A 157 6.64 -11.38 18.43
CA ALA A 157 7.77 -11.74 19.29
C ALA A 157 8.68 -10.51 19.53
N GLU A 158 9.23 -10.40 20.75
CA GLU A 158 10.07 -9.26 21.17
C GLU A 158 11.19 -8.95 20.16
N SER A 159 11.95 -9.95 19.74
CA SER A 159 13.05 -9.79 18.80
C SER A 159 12.61 -9.19 17.46
N LYS A 160 11.46 -9.62 16.93
CA LYS A 160 10.89 -9.07 15.69
C LYS A 160 10.34 -7.67 15.88
N ARG A 161 9.88 -7.33 17.09
CA ARG A 161 9.39 -5.98 17.42
C ARG A 161 10.57 -5.00 17.48
N VAL A 162 11.67 -5.36 18.14
CA VAL A 162 12.90 -4.56 18.17
C VAL A 162 13.43 -4.32 16.76
N GLU A 163 13.61 -5.37 15.96
CA GLU A 163 14.09 -5.23 14.57
C GLU A 163 13.20 -4.31 13.73
N ALA A 164 11.89 -4.38 13.92
CA ALA A 164 10.95 -3.55 13.18
C ALA A 164 10.89 -2.10 13.66
N LEU A 165 11.27 -1.82 14.91
CA LEU A 165 11.41 -0.48 15.46
C LEU A 165 12.69 0.17 14.94
N ASP A 166 13.83 -0.53 15.01
CA ASP A 166 15.12 -0.02 14.52
C ASP A 166 15.05 0.34 13.03
N LYS A 167 14.36 -0.48 12.23
CA LYS A 167 14.14 -0.20 10.80
C LYS A 167 13.26 1.03 10.58
N LEU A 168 12.23 1.19 11.41
CA LEU A 168 11.33 2.34 11.29
C LEU A 168 12.06 3.62 11.68
N GLU A 169 12.73 3.64 12.82
CA GLU A 169 13.46 4.80 13.34
C GLU A 169 14.49 5.32 12.33
N LYS A 170 15.29 4.43 11.72
CA LYS A 170 16.24 4.81 10.66
C LYS A 170 15.56 5.52 9.49
N VAL A 171 14.44 4.96 9.00
CA VAL A 171 13.70 5.55 7.88
C VAL A 171 13.10 6.90 8.26
N LEU A 172 12.55 7.05 9.46
CA LEU A 172 11.91 8.30 9.89
C LEU A 172 12.95 9.40 10.18
N ASN A 173 14.13 9.04 10.71
CA ASN A 173 15.24 9.99 10.89
C ASN A 173 15.71 10.58 9.56
N ASP A 174 15.76 9.76 8.50
CA ASP A 174 16.09 10.25 7.14
C ASP A 174 15.04 11.21 6.56
N TRP A 175 13.87 11.34 7.19
CA TRP A 175 12.77 12.21 6.75
C TRP A 175 12.67 13.50 7.55
N LEU A 176 13.34 13.61 8.70
CA LEU A 176 13.39 14.82 9.53
C LEU A 176 14.52 15.80 9.11
N VAL A 177 15.11 15.60 7.93
CA VAL A 177 16.28 16.35 7.41
C VAL A 177 15.84 17.50 6.51
#